data_AF-A0A388QSQ8-F1
#
_entry.id   AF-A0A388QSQ8-F1
#
_cell.length_a   1.000
_cell.length_b   1.000
_cell.length_c   1.000
_cell.angle_alpha   90.00
_cell.angle_beta   90.00
_cell.angle_gamma   90.00
#
_symmetry.space_group_name_H-M   'P 1'
#
loop_
_entity.id
_entity.type
_entity.pdbx_description
1 polymer ?
#
loop_
_entity_poly.entity_id
_entity_poly.type
_entity_poly.pdbx_seq_one_letter_code
_entity_poly.pdbx_strand_id
1 'polypeptide(L)' 'MADQGVVTGQARLGLCYSYGLGVAKDPILAASWWRKAAEQGSASAQDMLAGAYQ' A
#
# COMPACT_ATOMS: atom_id res chain seq x y z
N MET A 1 3.01 19.96 8.87
CA MET A 1 1.71 19.55 8.32
C MET A 1 1.96 18.24 7.59
N ALA A 2 1.61 17.14 8.25
CA ALA A 2 1.85 15.80 7.75
C ALA A 2 1.14 15.67 6.39
N ASP A 3 1.90 15.29 5.37
CA ASP A 3 1.38 14.90 4.06
C ASP A 3 0.60 13.58 4.25
N GLN A 4 -0.62 13.69 4.77
CA GLN A 4 -1.59 12.62 4.94
C GLN A 4 -2.49 12.49 3.69
N GLY A 5 -2.02 12.98 2.54
CA GLY A 5 -2.91 13.23 1.39
C GLY A 5 -2.60 12.40 0.16
N VAL A 6 -1.33 12.15 -0.16
CA VAL A 6 -0.99 11.53 -1.45
C VAL A 6 -0.70 10.05 -1.24
N VAL A 7 -1.78 9.28 -1.14
CA VAL A 7 -1.73 7.86 -1.43
C VAL A 7 -1.23 7.72 -2.87
N THR A 8 0.03 7.30 -3.02
CA THR A 8 0.65 7.08 -4.33
C THR A 8 -0.16 6.00 -5.06
N GLY A 9 -0.16 6.03 -6.40
CA GLY A 9 -0.86 5.01 -7.19
C GLY A 9 -0.46 3.57 -6.82
N GLN A 10 0.78 3.40 -6.36
CA GLN A 10 1.29 2.13 -5.84
C GLN A 10 0.64 1.72 -4.52
N ALA A 11 0.42 2.64 -3.57
CA ALA A 11 -0.31 2.32 -2.35
C ALA A 11 -1.78 1.95 -2.61
N ARG A 12 -2.42 2.57 -3.61
CA ARG A 12 -3.78 2.19 -4.07
C ARG A 12 -3.80 0.80 -4.67
N LEU A 13 -2.81 0.46 -5.50
CA LEU A 13 -2.67 -0.87 -6.07
C LEU A 13 -2.52 -1.90 -4.94
N GLY A 14 -1.68 -1.62 -3.94
CA GLY A 14 -1.55 -2.48 -2.77
C GLY A 14 -2.87 -2.71 -2.06
N LEU A 15 -3.67 -1.65 -1.84
CA LEU A 15 -5.02 -1.77 -1.28
C LEU A 15 -5.94 -2.61 -2.17
N CYS A 16 -5.94 -2.42 -3.49
CA CYS A 16 -6.76 -3.21 -4.39
C CYS A 16 -6.43 -4.70 -4.30
N TYR A 17 -5.15 -5.07 -4.24
CA TYR A 17 -4.76 -6.47 -4.05
C TYR A 17 -5.07 -6.98 -2.64
N SER A 18 -4.98 -6.17 -1.59
CA SER A 18 -5.30 -6.60 -0.22
C SER A 18 -6.80 -6.84 -0.01
N TYR A 19 -7.64 -5.96 -0.57
CA TYR A 19 -9.09 -6.03 -0.44
C TYR A 19 -9.80 -6.76 -1.60
N GLY A 20 -9.08 -7.09 -2.67
CA GLY A 20 -9.65 -7.69 -3.89
C GLY A 20 -10.55 -6.72 -4.67
N LEU A 21 -10.22 -5.43 -4.70
CA LEU A 21 -11.03 -4.39 -5.36
C LEU A 21 -10.72 -4.37 -6.87
N GLY A 22 -11.51 -5.14 -7.62
CA GLY A 22 -11.36 -5.24 -9.09
C GLY A 22 -10.17 -6.09 -9.54
N VAL A 23 -9.43 -6.67 -8.60
CA VAL A 23 -8.35 -7.64 -8.82
C VAL A 23 -8.52 -8.82 -7.87
N ALA A 24 -7.91 -9.96 -8.18
CA ALA A 24 -7.86 -11.07 -7.24
C ALA A 24 -7.13 -10.64 -5.95
N LYS A 25 -7.68 -11.05 -4.80
CA LYS A 25 -7.07 -10.76 -3.52
C LYS A 25 -5.71 -11.46 -3.43
N ASP A 26 -4.65 -10.67 -3.30
CA ASP A 26 -3.28 -11.15 -3.22
C ASP A 26 -2.49 -10.29 -2.22
N PRO A 27 -2.45 -10.70 -0.94
CA PRO A 27 -1.78 -9.92 0.11
C PRO A 27 -0.26 -9.85 -0.07
N ILE A 28 0.35 -10.83 -0.75
CA ILE A 28 1.79 -10.83 -1.04
C ILE A 28 2.12 -9.75 -2.08
N LEU A 29 1.31 -9.68 -3.14
CA LEU A 29 1.43 -8.63 -4.14
C LEU A 29 1.11 -7.26 -3.55
N ALA A 30 0.12 -7.17 -2.65
CA ALA A 30 -0.21 -5.95 -1.93
C ALA A 30 0.98 -5.40 -1.12
N ALA A 31 1.61 -6.26 -0.31
CA ALA A 31 2.80 -5.91 0.46
C ALA A 31 3.97 -5.45 -0.43
N SER A 32 4.12 -6.06 -1.61
CA SER A 32 5.16 -5.66 -2.58
C SER A 32 4.93 -4.26 -3.14
N TRP A 33 3.67 -3.88 -3.40
CA TRP A 33 3.31 -2.53 -3.85
C TRP A 33 3.46 -1.48 -2.75
N TRP A 34 3.07 -1.80 -1.52
CA TRP A 34 3.29 -0.92 -0.37
C TRP A 34 4.76 -0.73 -0.06
N ARG A 35 5.58 -1.78 -0.20
CA ARG A 35 7.04 -1.69 -0.02
C ARG A 35 7.66 -0.70 -1.01
N LYS A 36 7.33 -0.82 -2.30
CA LYS A 36 7.80 0.12 -3.34
C LYS A 36 7.38 1.57 -3.06
N ALA A 37 6.15 1.76 -2.58
CA ALA A 37 5.65 3.08 -2.22
C ALA A 37 6.34 3.65 -0.97
N ALA A 38 6.62 2.80 0.02
CA ALA A 38 7.39 3.17 1.22
C ALA A 38 8.85 3.52 0.88
N GLU A 39 9.48 2.80 -0.05
CA GLU A 39 10.82 3.10 -0.58
C GLU A 39 10.89 4.47 -1.28
N GLN A 40 9.78 4.96 -1.82
CA GLN A 40 9.66 6.30 -2.39
C GLN A 40 9.34 7.39 -1.36
N GLY A 41 9.35 7.05 -0.06
CA GLY A 41 9.08 8.00 1.03
C GLY A 41 7.59 8.22 1.31
N SER A 42 6.70 7.35 0.83
CA SER A 42 5.27 7.44 1.16
C SER A 42 5.01 6.94 2.58
N ALA A 43 4.73 7.87 3.50
CA ALA A 43 4.35 7.56 4.87
C ALA A 43 3.09 6.70 4.95
N SER A 44 2.10 6.92 4.08
CA SER A 44 0.88 6.11 4.00
C SER A 44 1.17 4.65 3.63
N ALA A 45 2.17 4.41 2.78
CA ALA A 45 2.54 3.06 2.39
C ALA A 45 3.29 2.31 3.50
N GLN A 46 4.05 3.02 4.34
CA GLN A 46 4.67 2.43 5.52
C GLN A 46 3.62 1.96 6.53
N ASP A 47 2.57 2.76 6.75
CA ASP A 47 1.46 2.41 7.63
C ASP A 47 0.66 1.21 7.09
N MET A 48 0.35 1.20 5.79
CA MET A 48 -0.31 0.07 5.14
C MET A 48 0.54 -1.21 5.16
N LEU A 49 1.87 -1.09 4.99
CA LEU A 49 2.78 -2.23 5.12
C LEU A 49 2.75 -2.78 6.54
N ALA A 50 2.78 -1.91 7.57
CA ALA A 50 2.72 -2.33 8.95
C ALA A 50 1.42 -3.11 9.25
N GLY A 51 0.28 -2.64 8.75
CA GLY A 51 -1.01 -3.34 8.85
C GLY A 51 -1.09 -4.64 8.04
N ALA A 52 -0.20 -4.86 7.08
CA ALA A 52 -0.16 -6.09 6.27
C ALA A 52 0.60 -7.25 6.94
N TYR A 53 1.54 -6.92 7.83
CA TYR A 53 2.39 -7.88 8.54
C TYR A 53 1.93 -8.17 9.98
N GLN A 54 0.82 -7.57 10.42
CA GLN A 54 0.20 -7.78 11.73
C GLN A 54 -0.93 -8.82 11.64
#